data_AF-A0A6P0I538-F1
#
_entry.id   AF-A0A6P0I538-F1
#
_cell.length_a   1.000
_cell.length_b   1.000
_cell.length_c   1.000
_cell.angle_alpha   90.00
_cell.angle_beta   90.00
_cell.angle_gamma   90.00
#
_symmetry.space_group_name_H-M   'P 1'
#
loop_
_entity.id
_entity.type
_entity.pdbx_description
1 polymer ?
#
loop_
_entity_poly.entity_id
_entity_poly.type
_entity_poly.pdbx_seq_one_letter_code
_entity_poly.pdbx_strand_id
1 'polypeptide(L)'
;MENNTTNNFPNVSFNEWNAELYESKHSFVSNLAIDLLELLSPQSGEKILDLGCGTGHLTYKITTKGAKVVGIDHAPTMIEQAHRCYPDIK
;
A
#
# COMPACT_ATOMS: atom_id res chain seq x y z
N MET A 1 36.64 23.95 -21.15
CA MET A 1 36.20 22.74 -20.43
C MET A 1 35.16 23.22 -19.45
N GLU A 2 33.89 23.17 -19.84
CA GLU A 2 32.77 23.69 -19.07
C GLU A 2 31.72 22.60 -18.88
N ASN A 3 31.14 22.60 -17.69
CA ASN A 3 30.34 21.55 -17.08
C ASN A 3 28.87 21.71 -17.49
N ASN A 4 28.20 20.64 -17.91
CA ASN A 4 26.73 20.60 -17.94
C ASN A 4 26.22 19.20 -17.62
N THR A 5 25.98 18.97 -16.34
CA THR A 5 25.28 17.81 -15.79
C THR A 5 23.79 17.97 -16.10
N THR A 6 23.30 17.34 -17.16
CA THR A 6 21.87 17.20 -17.40
C THR A 6 21.31 16.13 -16.46
N ASN A 7 20.66 16.58 -15.40
CA ASN A 7 19.88 15.73 -14.50
C ASN A 7 18.71 15.12 -15.28
N ASN A 8 18.88 13.87 -15.72
CA ASN A 8 17.85 13.09 -16.37
C ASN A 8 16.92 12.47 -15.31
N PHE A 9 16.03 13.29 -14.75
CA PHE A 9 14.92 12.75 -13.95
C PHE A 9 13.84 12.21 -14.90
N PRO A 10 13.49 10.92 -14.83
CA PRO A 10 12.41 10.38 -15.64
C PRO A 10 11.11 11.11 -15.29
N ASN A 11 10.43 11.58 -16.34
CA ASN A 11 9.12 12.22 -16.24
C ASN A 11 8.09 11.13 -15.90
N VAL A 12 7.86 10.89 -14.61
CA VAL A 12 6.86 9.93 -14.14
C VAL A 12 5.49 10.59 -14.25
N SER A 13 4.77 10.23 -15.32
CA SER A 13 3.35 10.48 -15.48
C SER A 13 2.58 9.90 -14.29
N PHE A 14 1.75 10.72 -13.64
CA PHE A 14 0.98 10.41 -12.44
C PHE A 14 -0.07 9.27 -12.59
N ASN A 15 -0.20 8.69 -13.78
CA ASN A 15 -1.34 7.85 -14.17
C ASN A 15 -1.05 6.36 -14.42
N GLU A 16 0.17 5.87 -14.22
CA GLU A 16 0.49 4.46 -14.49
C GLU A 16 0.92 3.74 -13.21
N TRP A 17 -0.08 3.43 -12.38
CA TRP A 17 0.09 2.50 -11.26
C TRP A 17 0.28 1.08 -11.80
N ASN A 18 1.54 0.70 -12.01
CA ASN A 18 1.91 -0.64 -12.46
C ASN A 18 2.02 -1.58 -11.25
N ALA A 19 1.07 -2.52 -11.14
CA ALA A 19 1.04 -3.53 -10.08
C ALA A 19 2.30 -4.43 -10.04
N GLU A 20 2.91 -4.66 -11.20
CA GLU A 20 4.14 -5.43 -11.36
C GLU A 20 5.37 -4.69 -10.76
N LEU A 21 5.33 -3.35 -10.80
CA LEU A 21 6.34 -2.51 -10.15
C LEU A 21 6.19 -2.49 -8.61
N TYR A 22 4.97 -2.69 -8.11
CA TYR A 22 4.68 -2.87 -6.68
C TYR A 22 5.21 -4.21 -6.16
N GLU A 23 5.02 -5.28 -6.94
CA GLU A 23 5.51 -6.63 -6.62
C GLU A 23 7.05 -6.67 -6.60
N SER A 24 7.72 -6.01 -7.55
CA SER A 24 9.20 -6.01 -7.59
C SER A 24 9.89 -5.17 -6.48
N LYS A 25 9.17 -4.23 -5.85
CA LYS A 25 9.69 -3.39 -4.74
C LYS A 25 9.22 -3.82 -3.35
N HIS A 26 8.79 -5.08 -3.19
CA HIS A 26 8.20 -5.62 -1.96
C HIS A 26 8.99 -5.29 -0.68
N SER A 27 10.33 -5.34 -0.69
CA SER A 27 11.13 -5.13 0.52
C SER A 27 11.01 -3.71 1.09
N PHE A 28 10.91 -2.68 0.24
CA PHE A 28 10.80 -1.29 0.69
C PHE A 28 9.41 -0.99 1.26
N VAL A 29 8.35 -1.49 0.59
CA VAL A 29 6.96 -1.28 1.02
C VAL A 29 6.64 -2.09 2.28
N SER A 30 7.18 -3.31 2.41
CA SER A 30 6.94 -4.14 3.59
C SER A 30 7.57 -3.56 4.86
N ASN A 31 8.77 -2.99 4.79
CA ASN A 31 9.40 -2.35 5.95
C ASN A 31 8.64 -1.10 6.39
N LEU A 32 8.27 -0.23 5.45
CA LEU A 32 7.44 0.94 5.75
C LEU A 32 6.08 0.54 6.38
N ALA A 33 5.47 -0.55 5.90
CA ALA A 33 4.22 -1.06 6.45
C ALA A 33 4.37 -1.64 7.87
N ILE A 34 5.54 -2.18 8.23
CA ILE A 34 5.84 -2.63 9.60
C ILE A 34 5.93 -1.41 10.51
N ASP A 35 6.72 -0.41 10.12
CA ASP A 35 6.91 0.83 10.90
C ASP A 35 5.58 1.56 11.12
N LEU A 36 4.72 1.61 10.09
CA LEU A 36 3.41 2.24 10.19
C LEU A 36 2.47 1.46 11.12
N LEU A 37 2.50 0.13 11.10
CA LEU A 37 1.64 -0.68 11.96
C LEU A 37 2.03 -0.54 13.44
N GLU A 38 3.32 -0.40 13.73
CA GLU A 38 3.81 -0.12 15.07
C GLU A 38 3.38 1.27 15.55
N LEU A 39 3.49 2.29 14.68
CA LEU A 39 3.04 3.65 15.01
C LEU A 39 1.52 3.73 15.22
N LEU A 40 0.76 3.07 14.34
CA LEU A 40 -0.70 3.03 14.43
C LEU A 40 -1.17 2.28 15.68
N SER A 41 -0.43 1.23 16.09
CA SER A 41 -0.71 0.38 17.26
C SER A 41 -2.20 0.02 17.39
N PRO A 42 -2.82 -0.58 16.35
CA PRO A 42 -4.26 -0.79 16.33
C PRO A 42 -4.69 -1.79 17.41
N GLN A 43 -5.80 -1.47 18.07
CA GLN A 43 -6.33 -2.23 19.20
C GLN A 43 -7.59 -3.00 18.83
N SER A 44 -7.85 -4.06 19.58
CA SER A 44 -9.04 -4.88 19.41
C SER A 44 -10.32 -4.05 19.58
N GLY A 45 -11.22 -4.14 18.61
CA GLY A 45 -12.51 -3.44 18.62
C GLY A 45 -12.49 -2.02 18.05
N GLU A 46 -11.32 -1.46 17.74
CA GLU A 46 -11.23 -0.18 17.04
C GLU A 46 -11.83 -0.27 15.63
N LYS A 47 -12.24 0.89 15.10
CA LYS A 47 -12.72 1.03 13.73
C LYS A 47 -11.72 1.89 12.96
N ILE A 48 -11.15 1.33 11.91
CA ILE A 48 -10.07 1.96 11.14
C ILE A 48 -10.47 2.02 9.66
N LEU A 49 -10.10 3.11 8.99
CA LEU A 49 -10.22 3.27 7.55
C LEU A 49 -8.80 3.30 6.95
N ASP A 50 -8.54 2.41 6.00
CA ASP A 50 -7.29 2.35 5.24
C ASP A 50 -7.52 2.97 3.85
N LEU A 51 -7.04 4.20 3.65
CA LEU A 51 -7.27 4.98 2.44
C LEU A 51 -6.09 4.83 1.48
N GLY A 52 -6.37 4.34 0.27
CA GLY A 52 -5.33 3.88 -0.66
C GLY A 52 -4.80 2.51 -0.28
N CYS A 53 -5.70 1.57 0.02
CA CYS A 53 -5.33 0.27 0.59
C CYS A 53 -4.55 -0.64 -0.38
N GLY A 54 -4.51 -0.31 -1.69
CA GLY A 54 -3.83 -1.10 -2.71
C GLY A 54 -4.31 -2.55 -2.71
N THR A 55 -3.37 -3.49 -2.69
CA THR A 55 -3.69 -4.93 -2.67
C THR A 55 -4.09 -5.44 -1.27
N GLY A 56 -4.33 -4.57 -0.28
CA GLY A 56 -4.93 -4.93 1.01
C GLY A 56 -3.97 -5.52 2.04
N HIS A 57 -2.66 -5.48 1.83
CA HIS A 57 -1.68 -6.09 2.74
C HIS A 57 -1.67 -5.44 4.14
N LEU A 58 -1.65 -4.10 4.21
CA LEU A 58 -1.71 -3.39 5.49
C LEU A 58 -3.09 -3.55 6.14
N THR A 59 -4.15 -3.43 5.34
CA THR A 59 -5.55 -3.67 5.77
C THR A 59 -5.67 -5.02 6.48
N TYR A 60 -5.17 -6.10 5.86
CA TYR A 60 -5.15 -7.43 6.48
C TYR A 60 -4.33 -7.46 7.77
N LYS A 61 -3.13 -6.88 7.78
CA LYS A 61 -2.33 -6.83 9.02
C LYS A 61 -3.06 -6.13 10.16
N ILE A 62 -3.81 -5.06 9.88
CA ILE A 62 -4.61 -4.35 10.89
C ILE A 62 -5.72 -5.27 11.45
N THR A 63 -6.39 -6.08 10.62
CA THR A 63 -7.41 -7.03 11.12
C THR A 63 -6.82 -8.08 12.05
N THR A 64 -5.59 -8.54 11.81
CA THR A 64 -4.91 -9.52 12.68
C THR A 64 -4.66 -9.01 14.10
N LYS A 65 -4.75 -7.69 14.33
CA LYS A 65 -4.68 -7.05 15.65
C LYS A 65 -6.04 -6.95 16.37
N GLY A 66 -7.11 -7.44 15.76
CA GLY A 66 -8.47 -7.44 16.31
C GLY A 66 -9.27 -6.16 16.01
N ALA A 67 -8.72 -5.23 15.24
CA ALA A 67 -9.43 -4.06 14.77
C ALA A 67 -10.41 -4.40 13.64
N LYS A 68 -11.47 -3.61 13.51
CA LYS A 68 -12.42 -3.66 12.38
C LYS A 68 -11.98 -2.62 11.36
N VAL A 69 -11.45 -3.06 10.24
CA VAL A 69 -10.94 -2.17 9.19
C VAL A 69 -11.82 -2.21 7.95
N VAL A 70 -11.85 -1.10 7.22
CA VAL A 70 -12.35 -1.03 5.84
C VAL A 70 -11.24 -0.46 4.96
N GLY A 71 -10.93 -1.12 3.86
CA GLY A 71 -9.99 -0.62 2.84
C GLY A 71 -10.72 0.08 1.69
N ILE A 72 -10.22 1.24 1.25
CA ILE A 72 -10.69 1.91 0.04
C ILE A 72 -9.51 2.21 -0.87
N ASP A 73 -9.66 1.89 -2.15
CA ASP A 73 -8.74 2.30 -3.21
C ASP A 73 -9.54 2.78 -4.42
N HIS A 74 -8.99 3.73 -5.17
CA HIS A 74 -9.63 4.24 -6.38
C HIS A 74 -9.51 3.26 -7.55
N ALA A 75 -8.48 2.41 -7.58
CA ALA A 75 -8.24 1.47 -8.66
C ALA A 75 -9.04 0.17 -8.45
N PRO A 76 -10.01 -0.17 -9.31
CA PRO A 76 -10.76 -1.42 -9.18
C PRO A 76 -9.88 -2.66 -9.24
N THR A 77 -8.81 -2.63 -10.04
CA THR A 77 -7.83 -3.72 -10.15
C THR A 77 -7.10 -3.99 -8.83
N MET A 78 -6.86 -2.96 -8.01
CA MET A 78 -6.27 -3.12 -6.68
C MET A 78 -7.24 -3.82 -5.72
N ILE A 79 -8.52 -3.42 -5.74
CA ILE A 79 -9.58 -4.04 -4.93
C ILE A 79 -9.81 -5.50 -5.33
N GLU A 80 -9.83 -5.80 -6.64
CA GLU A 80 -9.92 -7.17 -7.13
C GLU A 80 -8.76 -8.03 -6.61
N GLN A 81 -7.54 -7.50 -6.67
CA GLN A 81 -6.37 -8.21 -6.16
C GLN A 81 -6.43 -8.36 -4.63
N ALA A 82 -6.88 -7.34 -3.91
CA ALA A 82 -7.03 -7.37 -2.45
C ALA A 82 -7.99 -8.50 -2.02
N HIS A 83 -9.15 -8.63 -2.66
CA HIS A 83 -10.08 -9.72 -2.37
C HIS A 83 -9.55 -11.10 -2.77
N ARG A 84 -8.73 -11.19 -3.82
CA ARG A 84 -8.07 -12.46 -4.19
C ARG A 84 -7.02 -12.88 -3.17
N CYS A 85 -6.20 -11.94 -2.70
CA CYS A 85 -5.13 -12.20 -1.73
C CYS A 85 -5.67 -12.41 -0.30
N TYR A 86 -6.72 -11.69 0.08
CA TYR A 86 -7.27 -11.67 1.42
C TYR A 86 -8.81 -11.75 1.37
N PRO A 87 -9.41 -12.94 1.23
CA PRO A 87 -10.87 -13.08 1.05
C PRO A 87 -11.73 -12.56 2.21
N ASP A 88 -11.14 -12.38 3.39
CA ASP A 88 -11.84 -12.03 4.62
C ASP A 88 -11.78 -10.54 4.99
N ILE A 89 -11.03 -9.72 4.24
CA ILE A 89 -10.98 -8.26 4.48
C ILE A 89 -12.14 -7.54 3.77
N LYS A 90 -12.53 -6.39 4.31
CA LYS A 90 -13.64 -5.57 3.81
C LYS A 90 -13.17 -4.22 3.30
#